data_AF-A0AAU0RAW7-F1
#
_entry.id   AF-A0AAU0RAW7-F1
#
_cell.length_a   1.000
_cell.length_b   1.000
_cell.length_c   1.000
_cell.angle_alpha   90.00
_cell.angle_beta   90.00
_cell.angle_gamma   90.00
#
_symmetry.space_group_name_H-M   'P 1'
#
loop_
_entity.id
_entity.type
_entity.pdbx_description
1 polymer ?
#
loop_
_entity_poly.entity_id
_entity_poly.type
_entity_poly.pdbx_seq_one_letter_code
_entity_poly.pdbx_strand_id
1 'polypeptide(L)'
;MTIKEIAGKIPAEYRKEILETNMISRATASQADPSMAYLLQIWKTYVSPDEVIDMGCGLCKERILTNYRQLQDTLILLEKQSNMLNAI
;
A
#
# COMPACT_ATOMS: atom_id res chain seq x y z
N MET A 1 4.65 9.25 -12.36
CA MET A 1 3.45 9.26 -11.52
C MET A 1 3.74 10.00 -10.23
N THR A 2 2.80 10.81 -9.75
CA THR A 2 2.88 11.44 -8.43
C THR A 2 2.52 10.46 -7.31
N ILE A 3 2.90 10.76 -6.06
CA ILE A 3 2.51 9.98 -4.89
C ILE A 3 0.98 9.89 -4.77
N LYS A 4 0.26 10.97 -5.09
CA LYS A 4 -1.20 11.00 -5.09
C LYS A 4 -1.82 10.08 -6.15
N GLU A 5 -1.25 10.04 -7.35
CA GLU A 5 -1.71 9.12 -8.41
C GLU A 5 -1.50 7.65 -8.01
N ILE A 6 -0.36 7.33 -7.39
CA ILE A 6 -0.08 5.97 -6.90
C ILE A 6 -1.07 5.59 -5.80
N ALA A 7 -1.25 6.44 -4.79
CA ALA A 7 -2.18 6.20 -3.69
C ALA A 7 -3.63 6.07 -4.19
N GLY A 8 -4.00 6.84 -5.21
CA GLY A 8 -5.33 6.80 -5.82
C GLY A 8 -5.64 5.50 -6.58
N LYS A 9 -4.62 4.76 -7.03
CA LYS A 9 -4.82 3.44 -7.68
C LYS A 9 -5.28 2.36 -6.70
N ILE A 10 -4.94 2.47 -5.41
CA ILE A 10 -5.36 1.50 -4.39
C ILE A 10 -6.81 1.78 -4.03
N PRO A 11 -7.75 0.82 -4.18
CA PRO A 11 -9.16 1.04 -3.82
C PRO A 11 -9.36 1.41 -2.34
N ALA A 12 -10.44 2.13 -2.05
CA ALA A 12 -10.66 2.76 -0.75
C ALA A 12 -10.71 1.73 0.40
N GLU A 13 -11.37 0.60 0.18
CA GLU A 13 -11.48 -0.50 1.14
C GLU A 13 -10.10 -1.04 1.56
N TYR A 14 -9.16 -1.15 0.63
CA TYR A 14 -7.81 -1.63 0.92
C TYR A 14 -6.93 -0.55 1.57
N ARG A 15 -7.11 0.73 1.20
CA ARG A 15 -6.45 1.84 1.90
C ARG A 15 -6.87 1.86 3.37
N LYS A 16 -8.17 1.71 3.63
CA LYS A 16 -8.73 1.64 4.98
C LYS A 16 -8.15 0.47 5.76
N GLU A 17 -8.15 -0.73 5.20
CA GLU A 17 -7.59 -1.93 5.85
C GLU A 17 -6.10 -1.76 6.20
N ILE A 18 -5.29 -1.26 5.26
CA ILE A 18 -3.85 -1.00 5.46
C ILE A 18 -3.62 -0.04 6.64
N LEU A 19 -4.43 1.01 6.76
CA LEU A 19 -4.32 2.03 7.80
C LEU A 19 -4.81 1.50 9.16
N GLU A 20 -5.99 0.88 9.22
CA GLU A 20 -6.59 0.39 10.47
C GLU A 20 -5.74 -0.70 11.14
N THR A 21 -5.05 -1.52 10.34
CA THR A 21 -4.20 -2.62 10.82
C THR A 21 -2.74 -2.21 11.03
N ASN A 22 -2.38 -0.95 10.71
CA ASN A 22 -1.02 -0.41 10.80
C ASN A 22 0.03 -1.21 9.99
N MET A 23 -0.38 -1.86 8.89
CA MET A 23 0.46 -2.78 8.11
C MET A 23 1.82 -2.18 7.71
N ILE A 24 1.83 -0.92 7.25
CA ILE A 24 3.04 -0.25 6.75
C ILE A 24 4.13 -0.15 7.84
N SER A 25 3.72 0.13 9.07
CA SER A 25 4.63 0.29 10.20
C SER A 25 5.13 -1.04 10.77
N ARG A 26 4.31 -2.09 10.66
CA ARG A 26 4.59 -3.42 11.23
C ARG A 26 5.34 -4.33 10.27
N ALA A 27 5.18 -4.12 8.96
CA ALA A 27 5.78 -4.95 7.94
C ALA A 27 7.32 -4.88 7.97
N THR A 28 7.92 -6.05 7.82
CA THR A 28 9.33 -6.27 7.51
C THR A 28 9.45 -6.80 6.09
N ALA A 29 10.60 -6.60 5.43
CA ALA A 29 10.82 -7.07 4.06
C ALA A 29 11.09 -8.58 3.98
N SER A 30 10.23 -9.38 4.63
CA SER A 30 10.28 -10.83 4.71
C SER A 30 9.10 -11.45 3.97
N GLN A 31 9.32 -12.60 3.34
CA GLN A 31 8.22 -13.38 2.75
C GLN A 31 7.30 -13.98 3.81
N ALA A 32 7.82 -14.24 5.01
CA ALA A 32 7.03 -14.78 6.12
C ALA A 32 6.21 -13.70 6.85
N ASP A 33 6.40 -12.43 6.51
CA ASP A 33 5.65 -11.33 7.09
C ASP A 33 4.29 -11.18 6.40
N PRO A 34 3.17 -11.40 7.11
CA PRO A 34 1.84 -11.37 6.50
C PRO A 34 1.45 -9.96 6.04
N SER A 35 1.90 -8.91 6.74
CA SER A 35 1.65 -7.53 6.33
C SER A 35 2.41 -7.23 5.03
N MET A 36 3.66 -7.67 4.91
CA MET A 36 4.41 -7.51 3.67
C MET A 36 3.80 -8.30 2.51
N ALA A 37 3.38 -9.55 2.74
CA ALA A 37 2.72 -10.37 1.73
C ALA A 37 1.44 -9.69 1.20
N TYR A 38 0.63 -9.15 2.10
CA TYR A 38 -0.57 -8.39 1.74
C TYR A 38 -0.23 -7.11 0.95
N LEU A 39 0.72 -6.30 1.44
CA LEU A 39 1.14 -5.07 0.76
C LEU A 39 1.68 -5.34 -0.66
N LEU A 40 2.42 -6.45 -0.85
CA LEU A 40 2.88 -6.90 -2.17
C LEU A 40 1.71 -7.26 -3.09
N GLN A 41 0.72 -8.00 -2.56
CA GLN A 41 -0.46 -8.39 -3.32
C GLN A 41 -1.24 -7.16 -3.80
N ILE A 42 -1.46 -6.17 -2.93
CA ILE A 42 -2.13 -4.91 -3.30
C ILE A 42 -1.30 -4.13 -4.33
N TRP A 43 0.01 -4.05 -4.16
CA TRP A 43 0.89 -3.36 -5.10
C TRP A 43 0.82 -3.98 -6.49
N LYS A 44 0.96 -5.30 -6.57
CA LYS A 44 0.89 -6.04 -7.84
C LYS A 44 -0.51 -5.97 -8.45
N THR A 45 -1.57 -5.98 -7.67
CA THR A 45 -2.93 -5.96 -8.23
C THR A 45 -3.31 -4.58 -8.76
N TYR A 46 -2.98 -3.52 -8.02
CA TYR A 46 -3.57 -2.19 -8.28
C TYR A 46 -2.56 -1.14 -8.72
N VAL A 47 -1.32 -1.18 -8.21
CA VAL A 47 -0.32 -0.14 -8.48
C VAL A 47 0.45 -0.44 -9.76
N SER A 48 0.94 -1.68 -9.88
CA SER A 48 1.78 -2.14 -10.99
C SER A 48 1.44 -3.57 -11.44
N PRO A 49 0.28 -3.76 -12.10
CA PRO A 49 -0.17 -5.08 -12.59
C PRO A 49 0.72 -5.71 -13.65
N ASP A 50 1.40 -4.87 -14.44
CA ASP A 50 2.27 -5.33 -15.52
C ASP A 50 3.72 -5.56 -15.05
N GLU A 51 4.05 -5.23 -13.79
CA GLU A 51 5.40 -5.42 -13.25
C GLU A 51 5.63 -6.87 -12.82
N VAL A 52 6.67 -7.50 -13.38
CA VAL A 52 7.14 -8.81 -12.93
C VAL A 52 7.90 -8.63 -11.61
N ILE A 53 7.17 -8.75 -10.50
CA ILE A 53 7.75 -8.76 -9.16
C ILE A 53 8.07 -10.20 -8.77
N ASP A 54 9.37 -10.48 -8.58
CA ASP A 54 9.80 -11.72 -7.94
C ASP A 54 9.43 -11.69 -6.44
N MET A 55 8.53 -12.58 -6.05
CA MET A 55 8.06 -12.71 -4.66
C MET A 55 9.15 -13.24 -3.72
N GLY A 56 10.22 -13.86 -4.23
CA GLY A 56 11.39 -14.28 -3.46
C GLY A 56 12.39 -13.15 -3.21
N CYS A 57 12.48 -12.18 -4.11
CA CYS A 57 13.42 -11.06 -4.06
C CYS A 57 13.24 -10.19 -2.79
N GLY A 58 14.25 -10.15 -1.90
CA GLY A 58 14.23 -9.31 -0.69
C GLY A 58 14.24 -7.81 -1.01
N LEU A 59 15.12 -7.39 -1.91
CA LEU A 59 15.26 -5.98 -2.34
C LEU A 59 13.96 -5.42 -2.96
N CYS A 60 13.23 -6.26 -3.70
CA CYS A 60 11.96 -5.88 -4.31
C CYS A 60 10.90 -5.58 -3.23
N LYS A 61 10.90 -6.37 -2.14
CA LYS A 61 10.03 -6.12 -0.98
C LYS A 61 10.43 -4.84 -0.25
N GLU A 62 11.72 -4.63 -0.01
CA GLU A 62 12.21 -3.40 0.64
C GLU A 62 11.83 -2.15 -0.15
N ARG A 63 11.98 -2.18 -1.47
CA ARG A 63 11.56 -1.08 -2.35
C ARG A 63 10.06 -0.81 -2.22
N ILE A 64 9.23 -1.85 -2.30
CA ILE A 64 7.77 -1.70 -2.20
C ILE A 64 7.36 -1.21 -0.81
N LEU A 65 7.94 -1.74 0.25
CA LEU A 65 7.68 -1.29 1.62
C LEU A 65 8.10 0.18 1.82
N THR A 66 9.23 0.58 1.23
CA THR A 66 9.69 1.97 1.24
C THR A 66 8.69 2.88 0.51
N ASN A 67 8.16 2.45 -0.63
CA ASN A 67 7.13 3.20 -1.34
C ASN A 67 5.86 3.34 -0.49
N TYR A 68 5.41 2.28 0.19
CA TYR A 68 4.28 2.37 1.12
C TYR A 68 4.53 3.36 2.25
N ARG A 69 5.72 3.38 2.84
CA ARG A 69 6.09 4.36 3.88
C ARG A 69 6.01 5.79 3.35
N GLN A 70 6.40 6.03 2.11
CA GLN A 70 6.27 7.34 1.46
C GLN A 70 4.81 7.69 1.12
N LEU A 71 3.97 6.69 0.85
CA LEU A 71 2.55 6.86 0.55
C LEU A 71 1.69 7.10 1.80
N GLN A 72 2.17 6.74 2.99
CA GLN A 72 1.37 6.67 4.22
C GLN A 72 0.56 7.94 4.49
N ASP A 73 1.19 9.11 4.48
CA ASP A 73 0.49 10.38 4.73
C ASP A 73 -0.58 10.69 3.67
N THR A 74 -0.32 10.30 2.42
CA THR A 74 -1.26 10.48 1.32
C THR A 74 -2.44 9.52 1.44
N LEU A 75 -2.21 8.27 1.88
CA LEU A 75 -3.28 7.32 2.15
C LEU A 75 -4.20 7.83 3.26
N ILE A 76 -3.62 8.38 4.35
CA ILE A 76 -4.38 9.00 5.44
C ILE A 76 -5.22 10.18 4.93
N LEU A 77 -4.64 11.03 4.08
CA LEU A 77 -5.36 12.17 3.51
C LEU A 77 -6.54 11.72 2.64
N LEU A 78 -6.35 10.73 1.77
CA LEU A 78 -7.41 10.18 0.93
C LEU A 78 -8.53 9.55 1.76
N GLU A 79 -8.19 8.82 2.83
CA GLU A 79 -9.17 8.23 3.73
C GLU A 79 -10.00 9.30 4.48
N LYS A 80 -9.35 10.37 4.95
CA LYS A 80 -10.05 11.52 5.53
C LYS A 80 -11.02 12.16 4.53
N GLN A 81 -10.59 12.35 3.28
CA GLN A 81 -11.43 12.90 2.22
C GLN A 81 -12.63 12.01 1.91
N SER A 82 -12.42 10.69 1.80
CA SER A 82 -13.50 9.72 1.58
C SER A 82 -14.52 9.73 2.72
N ASN A 83 -14.08 9.80 3.98
CA ASN A 83 -14.97 9.86 5.13
C ASN A 83 -15.78 11.16 5.21
N MET A 84 -15.19 12.29 4.82
CA MET A 84 -15.93 13.56 4.73
C MET A 84 -17.00 13.52 3.64
N LEU A 85 -16.72 12.88 2.50
CA LEU A 85 -17.68 12.79 1.39
C LEU A 85 -18.87 11.87 1.71
N ASN A 86 -18.62 10.80 2.46
CA ASN A 86 -19.67 9.82 2.85
C ASN A 86 -20.48 10.25 4.08
N ALA A 87 -20.08 11.33 4.78
CA ALA A 87 -20.78 11.88 5.93
C ALA A 87 -21.87 12.90 5.56
N ILE A 88 -22.08 13.15 4.26
CA ILE A 88 -23.11 14.02 3.68
C ILE A 88 -24.21 13.14 3.12
#